data_AF-A0A8X6R628-F1
#
_entry.id   AF-A0A8X6R628-F1
#
_cell.length_a   1.000
_cell.length_b   1.000
_cell.length_c   1.000
_cell.angle_alpha   90.00
_cell.angle_beta   90.00
_cell.angle_gamma   90.00
#
_symmetry.space_group_name_H-M   'P 1'
#
loop_
_entity.id
_entity.type
_entity.pdbx_description
1 polymer ?
#
loop_
_entity_poly.entity_id
_entity_poly.type
_entity_poly.pdbx_seq_one_letter_code
_entity_poly.pdbx_strand_id
1 'polypeptide(L)'
;MRTSIWQLLPKETDGAQHQTCLVSSRYDSFKADRVQTLRADWSICSHRHVRCVPLTATHCRMRLTWSREHALWTPQQWSCVMFSDESRFSLQSDSRPTLIWRAPGTRYHQENTIERHRYGGAG
;
A
#
# COMPACT_ATOMS: atom_id res chain seq x y z
N MET A 1 37.39 74.29 -3.99
CA MET A 1 36.82 72.93 -3.96
C MET A 1 35.52 72.97 -4.74
N ARG A 2 35.50 72.29 -5.89
CA ARG A 2 34.47 72.37 -6.95
C ARG A 2 33.21 71.57 -6.55
N THR A 3 32.04 72.25 -6.52
CA THR A 3 30.86 72.10 -7.43
C THR A 3 30.10 70.76 -7.26
N SER A 4 28.77 70.64 -7.23
CA SER A 4 27.69 71.40 -7.85
C SER A 4 26.36 71.05 -7.17
N ILE A 5 25.45 72.02 -7.24
CA ILE A 5 23.98 71.96 -7.25
C ILE A 5 23.44 70.76 -8.06
N TRP A 6 22.32 70.14 -7.63
CA TRP A 6 21.06 70.02 -8.39
C TRP A 6 19.90 69.61 -7.49
N GLN A 7 18.83 70.38 -7.63
CA GLN A 7 17.61 70.43 -6.86
C GLN A 7 16.51 69.66 -7.61
N LEU A 8 15.67 68.96 -6.84
CA LEU A 8 14.28 68.52 -7.08
C LEU A 8 13.74 68.48 -8.53
N LEU A 9 13.24 67.30 -8.93
CA LEU A 9 11.86 67.14 -9.43
C LEU A 9 11.47 65.65 -9.48
N PRO A 10 10.23 65.26 -9.13
CA PRO A 10 9.69 63.94 -9.44
C PRO A 10 9.40 63.86 -10.94
N LYS A 11 9.84 62.78 -11.58
CA LYS A 11 9.42 62.45 -12.94
C LYS A 11 8.71 61.10 -12.89
N GLU A 12 7.39 61.18 -12.86
CA GLU A 12 6.54 60.15 -13.46
C GLU A 12 6.95 60.00 -14.93
N THR A 13 7.36 58.79 -15.30
CA THR A 13 7.13 58.21 -16.61
C THR A 13 7.14 56.69 -16.43
N ASP A 14 5.95 56.11 -16.40
CA ASP A 14 5.61 54.82 -16.98
C ASP A 14 6.60 53.70 -16.73
N GLY A 15 6.77 53.36 -15.45
CA GLY A 15 7.26 52.06 -15.05
C GLY A 15 6.25 51.02 -15.51
N ALA A 16 6.56 50.35 -16.63
CA ALA A 16 6.04 49.05 -16.97
C ALA A 16 6.29 48.12 -15.77
N GLN A 17 5.34 48.12 -14.84
CA GLN A 17 5.32 47.17 -13.75
C GLN A 17 5.20 45.81 -14.39
N HIS A 18 6.24 45.02 -14.13
CA HIS A 18 6.33 43.63 -14.47
C HIS A 18 4.96 43.01 -14.19
N GLN A 19 4.30 42.49 -15.23
CA GLN A 19 3.25 41.51 -15.02
C GLN A 19 3.94 40.35 -14.30
N THR A 20 3.86 40.34 -12.97
CA THR A 20 3.94 39.12 -12.21
C THR A 20 2.76 38.30 -12.68
N CYS A 21 3.00 37.43 -13.65
CA CYS A 21 2.09 36.37 -13.99
C CYS A 21 1.75 35.69 -12.67
N LEU A 22 0.52 35.88 -12.19
CA LEU A 22 -0.02 35.03 -11.14
C LEU A 22 0.00 33.63 -11.75
N VAL A 23 1.05 32.87 -11.45
CA VAL A 23 1.04 31.43 -11.66
C VAL A 23 -0.05 30.95 -10.73
N SER A 24 -1.26 30.85 -11.27
CA SER A 24 -2.34 30.10 -10.65
C SER A 24 -1.76 28.71 -10.43
N SER A 25 -1.34 28.45 -9.19
CA SER A 25 -1.14 27.11 -8.69
C SER A 25 -2.51 26.44 -8.76
N ARG A 26 -2.84 25.93 -9.95
CA ARG A 26 -3.90 24.95 -10.10
C ARG A 26 -3.40 23.75 -9.30
N TYR A 27 -3.81 23.71 -8.04
CA TYR A 27 -3.95 22.46 -7.32
C TYR A 27 -4.90 21.60 -8.15
N ASP A 28 -4.34 20.87 -9.11
CA ASP A 28 -5.05 19.87 -9.87
C ASP A 28 -5.51 18.83 -8.87
N SER A 29 -6.77 19.00 -8.47
CA SER A 29 -7.48 18.06 -7.63
C SER A 29 -7.70 16.83 -8.49
N PHE A 30 -6.75 15.90 -8.46
CA PHE A 30 -6.92 14.56 -9.02
C PHE A 30 -8.07 13.88 -8.26
N LYS A 31 -9.30 14.09 -8.75
CA LYS A 31 -10.48 13.43 -8.21
C LYS A 31 -10.29 11.92 -8.35
N ALA A 32 -10.55 11.20 -7.27
CA ALA A 32 -10.40 9.74 -7.20
C ALA A 32 -11.11 9.01 -8.36
N ASP A 33 -12.20 9.57 -8.88
CA ASP A 33 -12.88 9.10 -10.09
C ASP A 33 -11.95 8.94 -11.29
N ARG A 34 -11.10 9.94 -11.59
CA ARG A 34 -10.18 9.88 -12.74
C ARG A 34 -9.19 8.72 -12.60
N VAL A 35 -8.77 8.41 -11.37
CA VAL A 35 -7.85 7.29 -11.08
C VAL A 35 -8.55 5.93 -11.18
N GLN A 36 -9.85 5.84 -10.88
CA GLN A 36 -10.62 4.60 -10.99
C GLN A 36 -10.95 4.25 -12.45
N THR A 37 -11.32 5.25 -13.26
CA THR A 37 -11.54 5.06 -14.71
C THR A 37 -10.28 4.57 -15.40
N LEU A 38 -9.13 5.21 -15.15
CA LEU A 38 -7.84 4.80 -15.73
C LEU A 38 -7.40 3.38 -15.33
N ARG A 39 -7.78 2.91 -14.13
CA ARG A 39 -7.52 1.52 -13.68
C ARG A 39 -8.37 0.50 -14.43
N ALA A 40 -9.61 0.84 -14.75
CA ALA A 40 -10.52 -0.02 -15.51
C ALA A 40 -10.06 -0.13 -16.97
N ASP A 41 -9.64 0.97 -17.58
CA ASP A 41 -9.17 1.02 -18.98
C ASP A 41 -7.87 0.22 -19.17
N TRP A 42 -6.97 0.26 -18.20
CA TRP A 42 -5.67 -0.43 -18.26
C TRP A 42 -5.69 -1.86 -17.66
N SER A 43 -6.87 -2.35 -17.26
CA SER A 43 -7.07 -3.66 -16.63
C SER A 43 -6.12 -3.94 -15.44
N ILE A 44 -5.80 -2.92 -14.65
CA ILE A 44 -4.92 -3.06 -13.48
C ILE A 44 -5.76 -3.41 -12.26
N CYS A 45 -5.77 -4.69 -11.88
CA CYS A 45 -6.40 -5.14 -10.64
C CYS A 45 -5.55 -4.78 -9.40
N SER A 46 -6.18 -4.34 -8.32
CA SER A 46 -5.51 -4.21 -7.02
C SER A 46 -5.38 -5.59 -6.37
N HIS A 47 -4.14 -6.10 -6.25
CA HIS A 47 -3.87 -7.32 -5.49
C HIS A 47 -3.41 -6.98 -4.08
N ARG A 48 -3.83 -7.79 -3.10
CA ARG A 48 -3.28 -7.69 -1.74
C ARG A 48 -1.88 -8.28 -1.74
N HIS A 49 -0.88 -7.52 -1.31
CA HIS A 49 0.49 -8.03 -1.22
C HIS A 49 0.53 -9.31 -0.37
N VAL A 50 1.29 -10.31 -0.83
CA VAL A 50 1.48 -11.57 -0.11
C VAL A 50 2.16 -11.26 1.23
N ARG A 51 1.64 -11.83 2.32
CA ARG A 51 2.30 -11.74 3.62
C ARG A 51 3.40 -12.79 3.67
N CYS A 52 4.65 -12.34 3.53
CA CYS A 52 5.83 -13.18 3.65
C CYS A 52 6.51 -12.93 5.00
N VAL A 53 7.04 -14.00 5.62
CA VAL A 53 7.96 -13.84 6.75
C VAL A 53 9.26 -13.23 6.21
N PRO A 54 9.74 -12.10 6.75
CA PRO A 54 10.99 -11.51 6.28
C PRO A 54 12.14 -12.48 6.56
N LEU A 55 12.87 -12.84 5.50
CA LEU A 55 14.06 -13.67 5.62
C LEU A 55 15.28 -12.78 5.84
N THR A 56 16.18 -13.22 6.74
CA THR A 56 17.50 -12.61 6.86
C THR A 56 18.32 -12.93 5.61
N ALA A 57 19.33 -12.11 5.29
CA ALA A 57 20.21 -12.35 4.14
C ALA A 57 20.90 -13.72 4.21
N THR A 58 21.21 -14.21 5.41
CA THR A 58 21.78 -15.54 5.63
C THR A 58 20.79 -16.64 5.27
N HIS A 59 19.53 -16.54 5.71
CA HIS A 59 18.49 -17.49 5.33
C HIS A 59 18.28 -17.51 3.81
N CYS A 60 18.31 -16.36 3.14
CA CYS A 60 18.21 -16.30 1.68
C CYS A 60 19.34 -17.07 0.98
N ARG A 61 20.59 -16.89 1.42
CA ARG A 61 21.74 -17.61 0.84
C ARG A 61 21.65 -19.11 1.08
N MET A 62 21.36 -19.53 2.31
CA MET A 62 21.25 -20.95 2.66
C MET A 62 20.15 -21.64 1.86
N ARG A 63 18.96 -21.02 1.75
CA ARG A 63 17.87 -21.58 0.95
C ARG A 63 18.23 -21.66 -0.53
N LEU A 64 18.90 -20.65 -1.08
CA LEU A 64 19.34 -20.67 -2.48
C LEU A 64 20.38 -21.77 -2.75
N THR A 65 21.37 -21.93 -1.87
CA THR A 65 22.38 -22.98 -2.00
C THR A 65 21.72 -24.36 -1.93
N TRP A 66 20.86 -24.57 -0.93
CA TRP A 66 20.08 -25.80 -0.80
C TRP A 66 19.31 -26.09 -2.09
N SER A 67 18.55 -25.12 -2.61
CA SER A 67 17.75 -25.29 -3.84
C SER A 67 18.61 -25.67 -5.03
N ARG A 68 19.81 -25.11 -5.16
CA ARG A 68 20.72 -25.42 -6.27
C ARG A 68 21.30 -26.83 -6.17
N GLU A 69 21.72 -27.24 -4.98
CA GLU A 69 22.25 -28.58 -4.73
C GLU A 69 21.22 -29.68 -5.04
N HIS A 70 19.95 -29.40 -4.79
CA HIS A 70 18.86 -30.37 -4.91
C HIS A 70 18.00 -30.14 -6.18
N ALA A 71 18.36 -29.20 -7.05
CA ALA A 71 17.59 -28.86 -8.25
C ALA A 71 17.47 -30.02 -9.24
N LEU A 72 18.48 -30.90 -9.27
CA LEU A 72 18.57 -32.03 -10.19
C LEU A 72 18.28 -33.37 -9.52
N TRP A 73 17.71 -33.35 -8.31
CA TRP A 73 17.38 -34.59 -7.61
C TRP A 73 16.31 -35.39 -8.35
N THR A 74 16.55 -36.70 -8.45
CA THR A 74 15.62 -37.63 -9.09
C THR A 74 14.45 -37.96 -8.15
N PRO A 75 13.29 -38.38 -8.69
CA PRO A 75 12.15 -38.81 -7.86
C PRO A 75 12.50 -39.90 -6.84
N GLN A 76 13.43 -40.79 -7.18
CA GLN A 76 13.91 -41.84 -6.28
C GLN A 76 14.70 -41.25 -5.11
N GLN A 77 15.50 -40.20 -5.34
CA GLN A 77 16.21 -39.50 -4.26
C GLN A 77 15.23 -38.79 -3.32
N TRP A 78 14.19 -38.15 -3.87
CA TRP A 78 13.13 -37.55 -3.07
C TRP A 78 12.37 -38.59 -2.23
N SER A 79 12.17 -39.80 -2.77
CA SER A 79 11.45 -40.86 -2.05
C SER A 79 12.15 -41.36 -0.79
N CYS A 80 13.46 -41.12 -0.66
CA CYS A 80 14.24 -41.48 0.52
C CYS A 80 14.17 -40.42 1.62
N VAL A 81 13.59 -39.23 1.38
CA VAL A 81 13.51 -38.16 2.37
C VAL A 81 12.26 -38.31 3.22
N MET A 82 12.45 -38.44 4.54
CA MET A 82 11.36 -38.39 5.51
C MET A 82 11.16 -36.95 5.99
N PHE A 83 10.01 -36.36 5.68
CA PHE A 83 9.63 -35.03 6.16
C PHE A 83 8.78 -35.14 7.43
N SER A 84 9.03 -34.27 8.40
CA SER A 84 8.24 -34.15 9.62
C SER A 84 8.05 -32.67 9.96
N ASP A 85 6.82 -32.28 10.29
CA ASP A 85 6.50 -30.97 10.86
C ASP A 85 5.40 -31.09 11.93
N GLU A 86 5.16 -29.99 12.63
CA GLU A 86 4.02 -29.87 13.54
C GLU A 86 3.05 -28.84 12.99
N SER A 87 1.78 -29.23 12.85
CA SER A 87 0.70 -28.35 12.42
C SER A 87 -0.39 -28.25 13.48
N ARG A 88 -0.94 -27.04 13.63
CA ARG A 88 -2.07 -26.77 14.53
C ARG A 88 -3.37 -26.89 13.75
N PHE A 89 -4.19 -27.89 14.08
CA PHE A 89 -5.56 -28.01 13.56
C PHE A 89 -6.56 -27.52 14.60
N SER A 90 -7.49 -26.64 14.20
CA SER A 90 -8.60 -26.19 15.03
C SER A 90 -9.94 -26.49 14.36
N LEU A 91 -10.95 -26.88 15.14
CA LEU A 91 -12.31 -27.16 14.64
C LEU A 91 -13.06 -25.88 14.24
N GLN A 92 -12.74 -24.76 14.89
CA GLN A 92 -13.19 -23.43 14.51
C GLN A 92 -11.97 -22.54 14.32
N SER A 93 -11.88 -21.86 13.17
CA SER A 93 -10.81 -20.89 12.90
C SER A 93 -11.12 -19.60 13.66
N ASP A 94 -10.32 -19.32 14.67
CA ASP A 94 -10.30 -18.04 15.40
C ASP A 94 -9.61 -16.92 14.61
N SER A 95 -8.74 -17.31 13.68
CA SER A 95 -7.83 -16.41 12.96
C SER A 95 -8.42 -15.70 11.75
N ARG A 96 -9.63 -16.09 11.30
CA ARG A 96 -10.25 -15.50 10.10
C ARG A 96 -11.62 -14.90 10.40
N PRO A 97 -11.89 -13.66 9.95
CA PRO A 97 -13.24 -13.14 9.92
C PRO A 97 -14.13 -14.04 9.05
N THR A 98 -15.32 -14.38 9.57
CA THR A 98 -16.36 -15.03 8.79
C THR A 98 -16.79 -14.09 7.68
N LEU A 99 -16.68 -14.54 6.42
CA LEU A 99 -17.23 -13.79 5.29
C LEU A 99 -18.75 -13.98 5.28
N ILE A 100 -19.49 -12.87 5.25
CA ILE A 100 -20.95 -12.83 5.27
C ILE A 100 -21.41 -12.08 4.02
N TRP A 101 -22.25 -12.72 3.20
CA TRP A 101 -22.90 -12.10 2.07
C TRP A 101 -24.20 -11.43 2.54
N ARG A 102 -24.40 -10.15 2.22
CA ARG A 102 -25.60 -9.39 2.59
C ARG A 102 -25.91 -8.30 1.58
N ALA A 103 -27.16 -7.87 1.52
CA ALA A 103 -27.57 -6.75 0.69
C ALA A 103 -26.90 -5.44 1.18
N PRO A 104 -26.56 -4.50 0.28
CA PRO A 104 -26.04 -3.19 0.67
C PRO A 104 -26.96 -2.47 1.66
N GLY A 105 -26.40 -1.75 2.62
CA GLY A 105 -27.16 -1.03 3.65
C GLY A 105 -27.67 -1.88 4.81
N THR A 106 -27.73 -3.21 4.69
CA THR A 106 -28.34 -4.07 5.72
C THR A 106 -27.41 -4.46 6.88
N ARG A 107 -26.27 -3.79 7.04
CA ARG A 107 -25.18 -4.17 7.97
C ARG A 107 -25.62 -4.28 9.42
N TYR A 108 -26.54 -3.43 9.87
CA TYR A 108 -26.95 -3.31 11.27
C TYR A 108 -28.34 -3.89 11.54
N HIS A 109 -28.90 -4.63 10.58
CA HIS A 109 -30.15 -5.33 10.81
C HIS A 109 -29.94 -6.43 11.85
N GLN A 110 -30.96 -6.65 12.67
CA GLN A 110 -30.93 -7.64 13.73
C GLN A 110 -30.72 -9.05 13.14
N GLU A 111 -31.32 -9.36 11.97
CA GLU A 111 -31.09 -10.64 11.29
C GLU A 111 -29.64 -10.87 10.82
N ASN A 112 -28.85 -9.81 10.68
CA ASN A 112 -27.47 -9.85 10.17
C ASN A 112 -26.41 -9.72 11.29
N THR A 113 -26.86 -9.74 12.56
CA THR A 113 -26.00 -9.57 13.74
C THR A 113 -25.94 -10.88 14.52
N ILE A 114 -24.74 -11.42 14.71
CA ILE A 114 -24.50 -12.63 15.51
C ILE A 114 -23.73 -12.23 16.77
N GLU A 115 -24.29 -12.57 17.93
CA GLU A 115 -23.60 -12.39 19.21
C GLU A 115 -22.39 -13.32 19.30
N ARG A 116 -21.23 -12.77 19.66
CA ARG A 116 -20.01 -13.54 19.91
C ARG A 116 -19.68 -13.48 21.39
N HIS A 117 -19.87 -14.60 22.08
CA HIS A 117 -19.35 -14.77 23.43
C HIS A 117 -17.82 -14.76 23.41
N ARG A 118 -17.21 -13.94 24.27
CA ARG A 118 -15.79 -14.09 24.59
C ARG A 118 -15.64 -15.34 25.44
N TYR A 119 -14.77 -16.27 25.03
CA TYR A 119 -14.35 -17.36 25.90
C TYR A 119 -13.71 -16.75 27.15
N GLY A 120 -14.33 -16.96 28.31
CA GLY A 120 -13.80 -16.56 29.60
C GLY A 120 -12.59 -17.42 29.93
N GLY A 121 -11.38 -16.89 29.73
CA GLY A 121 -10.17 -17.48 30.28
C GLY A 121 -10.14 -17.24 31.79
N ALA A 122 -10.24 -18.31 32.57
CA ALA A 122 -9.72 -18.31 33.93
C ALA A 122 -8.18 -18.28 33.82
N GLY A 123 -7.56 -17.43 34.64
CA GLY A 123 -6.09 -17.32 34.74
C GLY A 123 -5.44 -18.56 35.32
#